data_AF-A0A0C3D798-F1
#
_entry.id   AF-A0A0C3D798-F1
#
_cell.length_a   1.000
_cell.length_b   1.000
_cell.length_c   1.000
_cell.angle_alpha   90.00
_cell.angle_beta   90.00
_cell.angle_gamma   90.00
#
_symmetry.space_group_name_H-M   'P 1'
#
loop_
_entity.id
_entity.type
_entity.pdbx_description
1 polymer ?
#
loop_
_entity_poly.entity_id
_entity_poly.type
_entity_poly.pdbx_seq_one_letter_code
_entity_poly.pdbx_strand_id
1 'polypeptide(L)'
;INIHGELYTSQAFLQTHKDLQQSPPEPGCDLERVVVTLMFWSDATQLTTFSNAKLWPCYMFFGNELKYRRCKPSCCLCSHIAYFNHVCTCIL
;
A
#
# COMPACT_ATOMS: atom_id res chain seq x y z
N ILE A 1 5.82 -15.97 -17.61
CA ILE A 1 5.89 -15.37 -16.26
C ILE A 1 6.36 -13.93 -16.43
N ASN A 2 5.51 -12.95 -16.14
CA ASN A 2 5.89 -11.53 -16.19
C ASN A 2 6.39 -11.13 -14.80
N ILE A 3 7.66 -10.78 -14.69
CA ILE A 3 8.27 -10.35 -13.44
C ILE A 3 8.19 -8.83 -13.39
N HIS A 4 7.45 -8.29 -12.42
CA HIS A 4 7.31 -6.86 -12.22
C HIS A 4 8.21 -6.42 -11.06
N GLY A 5 9.03 -5.40 -11.30
CA GLY A 5 10.01 -4.91 -10.32
C GLY A 5 9.39 -3.99 -9.27
N GLU A 6 8.34 -3.25 -9.65
CA GLU A 6 7.62 -2.27 -8.85
C GLU A 6 6.12 -2.30 -9.22
N LEU A 7 5.25 -1.84 -8.33
CA LEU A 7 3.80 -1.97 -8.53
C LEU A 7 3.27 -1.08 -9.66
N TYR A 8 3.88 0.10 -9.86
CA TYR A 8 3.56 0.96 -11.01
C TYR A 8 4.01 0.38 -12.37
N THR A 9 4.81 -0.68 -12.39
CA THR A 9 5.15 -1.42 -13.61
C THR A 9 4.20 -2.59 -13.90
N SER A 10 3.23 -2.84 -13.01
CA SER A 10 2.23 -3.88 -13.21
C SER A 10 1.28 -3.51 -14.34
N GLN A 11 0.78 -4.53 -15.05
CA GLN A 11 -0.20 -4.32 -16.11
C GLN A 11 -1.48 -3.65 -15.58
N ALA A 12 -1.91 -4.02 -14.37
CA ALA A 12 -3.07 -3.41 -13.72
C ALA A 12 -2.88 -1.89 -13.54
N PHE A 13 -1.74 -1.46 -12.99
CA PHE A 13 -1.46 -0.03 -12.83
C PHE A 13 -1.40 0.71 -14.16
N LEU A 14 -0.71 0.14 -15.15
CA LEU A 14 -0.59 0.75 -16.47
C LEU A 14 -1.95 0.89 -17.17
N GLN A 15 -2.84 -0.08 -17.00
CA GLN A 15 -4.19 -0.02 -17.55
C GLN A 15 -5.01 1.05 -16.84
N THR A 16 -5.05 1.05 -15.49
CA THR A 16 -5.76 2.08 -14.72
C THR A 16 -5.23 3.48 -15.04
N HIS A 17 -3.92 3.64 -15.22
CA HIS A 17 -3.34 4.92 -15.60
C HIS A 17 -3.78 5.37 -17.00
N LYS A 18 -3.81 4.45 -17.99
CA LYS A 18 -4.33 4.77 -19.33
C LYS A 18 -5.79 5.15 -19.30
N ASP A 19 -6.62 4.40 -18.57
CA ASP A 19 -8.05 4.65 -18.45
C ASP A 19 -8.31 6.02 -17.81
N LEU A 20 -7.54 6.37 -16.77
CA LEU A 20 -7.57 7.69 -16.14
C LEU A 20 -7.19 8.80 -17.12
N GLN A 21 -6.14 8.63 -17.92
CA GLN A 21 -5.74 9.65 -18.91
C GLN A 21 -6.76 9.82 -20.05
N GLN A 22 -7.43 8.74 -20.46
CA GLN A 22 -8.45 8.77 -21.52
C GLN A 22 -9.80 9.31 -21.03
N SER A 23 -10.06 9.30 -19.73
CA SER A 23 -11.27 9.87 -19.14
C SER A 23 -11.34 11.39 -19.36
N PRO A 24 -12.55 11.99 -19.43
CA PRO A 24 -12.68 13.44 -19.51
C PRO A 24 -12.06 14.10 -18.26
N PRO A 25 -11.30 15.19 -18.40
CA PRO A 25 -10.75 15.92 -17.27
C PRO A 25 -11.86 16.56 -16.43
N GLU A 26 -11.58 16.77 -15.15
CA GLU A 26 -12.50 17.49 -14.27
C GLU A 26 -12.68 18.94 -14.76
N PRO A 27 -13.92 19.45 -14.85
CA PRO A 27 -14.16 20.81 -15.32
C PRO A 27 -13.43 21.85 -14.47
N GLY A 28 -12.56 22.64 -15.11
CA GLY A 28 -11.81 23.71 -14.44
C GLY A 28 -10.59 23.26 -13.64
N CYS A 29 -10.16 22.00 -13.77
CA CYS A 29 -8.95 21.49 -13.15
C CYS A 29 -7.88 21.17 -14.21
N ASP A 30 -6.77 21.94 -14.19
CA ASP A 30 -5.60 21.72 -15.05
C ASP A 30 -4.46 20.97 -14.34
N LEU A 31 -4.73 20.39 -13.15
CA LEU A 31 -3.72 19.64 -12.40
C LEU A 31 -3.47 18.26 -13.02
N GLU A 32 -2.26 17.74 -12.79
CA GLU A 32 -1.90 16.40 -13.25
C GLU A 32 -2.78 15.34 -12.60
N ARG A 33 -3.39 14.50 -13.42
CA ARG A 33 -4.19 13.36 -12.97
C ARG A 33 -3.27 12.16 -12.81
N VAL A 34 -3.11 11.71 -11.57
CA VAL A 34 -2.20 10.62 -11.22
C VAL A 34 -2.94 9.48 -10.51
N VAL A 35 -2.47 8.26 -10.73
CA VAL A 35 -2.96 7.07 -10.01
C VAL A 35 -2.10 6.87 -8.77
N VAL A 36 -2.72 6.82 -7.61
CA VAL A 36 -2.05 6.51 -6.34
C VAL A 36 -2.34 5.06 -5.98
N THR A 37 -1.28 4.31 -5.69
CA THR A 37 -1.40 2.92 -5.24
C THR A 37 -1.17 2.81 -3.75
N LEU A 38 -2.05 2.06 -3.10
CA LEU A 38 -1.99 1.77 -1.67
C LEU A 38 -1.69 0.29 -1.47
N MET A 39 -0.72 -0.01 -0.62
CA MET A 39 -0.33 -1.36 -0.25
C MET A 39 -0.59 -1.57 1.24
N PHE A 40 -1.48 -2.49 1.58
CA PHE A 40 -1.82 -2.83 2.96
C PHE A 40 -1.13 -4.11 3.39
N TRP A 41 -0.62 -4.12 4.62
CA TRP A 41 0.04 -5.27 5.24
C TRP A 41 -0.38 -5.36 6.70
N SER A 42 -0.50 -6.58 7.21
CA SER A 42 -0.67 -6.82 8.64
C SER A 42 0.14 -8.02 9.05
N ASP A 43 0.90 -7.89 10.14
CA ASP A 43 1.66 -8.96 10.76
C ASP A 43 1.25 -9.12 12.23
N ALA A 44 1.44 -10.33 12.77
CA ALA A 44 1.12 -10.59 14.17
C ALA A 44 2.23 -10.04 15.06
N THR A 45 1.93 -9.05 15.89
CA THR A 45 2.85 -8.58 16.93
C THR A 45 2.46 -9.19 18.27
N GLN A 46 3.38 -9.92 18.91
CA GLN A 46 3.21 -10.34 20.30
C GLN A 46 3.53 -9.13 21.20
N LEU A 47 2.54 -8.69 21.97
CA LEU A 47 2.67 -7.48 22.80
C LEU A 47 3.43 -7.75 24.10
N THR A 48 3.51 -9.02 24.54
CA THR A 48 4.09 -9.39 25.83
C THR A 48 4.78 -10.75 25.78
N THR A 49 5.90 -10.89 26.49
CA THR A 49 6.66 -12.15 26.61
C THR A 49 5.92 -13.24 27.41
N PHE A 50 4.98 -12.86 28.28
CA PHE A 50 4.32 -13.76 29.23
C PHE A 50 2.79 -13.87 29.08
N SER A 51 2.18 -13.15 28.14
CA SER A 51 0.73 -13.26 27.86
C SER A 51 0.46 -13.55 26.39
N ASN A 52 -0.66 -14.21 26.11
CA ASN A 52 -1.10 -14.54 24.75
C ASN A 52 -1.78 -13.35 24.03
N ALA A 53 -1.63 -12.12 24.53
CA ALA A 53 -2.15 -10.94 23.86
C ALA A 53 -1.40 -10.69 22.54
N LYS A 54 -2.13 -10.84 21.43
CA LYS A 54 -1.65 -10.54 20.08
C LYS A 54 -2.32 -9.26 19.59
N LEU A 55 -1.53 -8.37 19.03
CA LEU A 55 -2.00 -7.18 18.34
C LEU A 55 -1.59 -7.29 16.87
N TRP A 56 -2.47 -6.89 15.97
CA TRP A 56 -2.22 -6.91 14.54
C TRP A 56 -2.21 -5.48 14.03
N PRO A 57 -1.05 -4.83 13.96
CA PRO A 57 -0.93 -3.56 13.27
C PRO A 57 -1.29 -3.71 11.79
N CYS A 58 -2.00 -2.72 11.27
CA CYS A 58 -2.24 -2.53 9.85
C CYS A 58 -1.36 -1.39 9.36
N TYR A 59 -0.47 -1.71 8.44
CA TYR A 59 0.43 -0.76 7.82
C TYR A 59 -0.02 -0.46 6.40
N MET A 60 0.20 0.77 5.99
CA MET A 60 0.03 1.22 4.61
C MET A 60 1.32 1.81 4.08
N PHE A 61 1.60 1.46 2.83
CA PHE A 61 2.64 2.06 2.02
C PHE A 61 2.06 2.59 0.71
N PHE A 62 2.66 3.65 0.18
CA PHE A 62 2.41 4.08 -1.19
C PHE A 62 3.21 3.20 -2.15
N GLY A 63 2.53 2.52 -3.07
CA GLY A 63 3.18 1.67 -4.08
C GLY A 63 3.85 2.45 -5.21
N ASN A 64 3.64 3.76 -5.26
CA ASN A 64 4.30 4.69 -6.18
C ASN A 64 5.76 4.95 -5.75
N GLU A 65 6.11 4.67 -4.50
CA GLU A 65 7.47 4.81 -3.99
C GLU A 65 8.30 3.56 -4.28
N LEU A 66 9.57 3.79 -4.65
CA LEU A 66 10.53 2.72 -4.91
C LEU A 66 10.63 1.76 -3.72
N LYS A 67 10.66 0.45 -3.99
CA LYS A 67 10.81 -0.56 -2.94
C LYS A 67 12.03 -0.32 -2.05
N TYR A 68 13.12 0.17 -2.62
CA TYR A 68 14.35 0.48 -1.88
C TYR A 68 14.15 1.58 -0.84
N ARG A 69 13.32 2.59 -1.14
CA ARG A 69 12.97 3.65 -0.17
C ARG A 69 12.02 3.10 0.88
N ARG A 70 11.04 2.28 0.50
CA ARG A 70 10.10 1.63 1.43
C ARG A 70 10.80 0.72 2.43
N CYS A 71 11.84 0.02 2.00
CA CYS A 71 12.67 -0.83 2.86
C CYS A 71 13.66 -0.05 3.73
N LYS A 72 13.74 1.29 3.63
CA LYS A 72 14.62 2.13 4.45
C LYS A 72 13.83 2.77 5.59
N PRO A 73 14.01 2.33 6.86
CA PRO A 73 13.25 2.86 7.99
C PRO A 73 13.40 4.38 8.17
N SER A 74 14.56 4.95 7.81
CA SER A 74 14.81 6.39 7.92
C SER A 74 13.96 7.25 6.97
N CYS A 75 13.28 6.66 5.99
CA CYS A 75 12.43 7.39 5.06
C CYS A 75 10.99 7.56 5.58
N CYS A 76 10.62 6.93 6.70
CA CYS A 76 9.31 7.05 7.34
C CYS A 76 8.11 6.86 6.38
N LEU A 77 8.25 5.96 5.41
CA LEU A 77 7.22 5.69 4.39
C LEU A 77 6.16 4.67 4.83
N CYS A 78 6.33 4.07 6.01
CA CYS A 78 5.38 3.14 6.61
C CYS A 78 4.42 3.91 7.52
N SER A 79 3.13 3.91 7.21
CA SER A 79 2.10 4.53 8.06
C SER A 79 1.30 3.46 8.78
N HIS A 80 1.23 3.53 10.10
CA HIS A 80 0.28 2.73 10.89
C HIS A 80 -1.11 3.32 10.75
N ILE A 81 -2.08 2.53 10.27
CA ILE A 81 -3.46 2.99 10.05
C ILE A 81 -4.41 2.47 11.11
N ALA A 82 -4.21 1.23 11.54
CA ALA A 82 -5.10 0.59 12.49
C ALA A 82 -4.37 -0.46 13.33
N TYR A 83 -5.00 -0.84 14.42
CA TYR A 83 -4.58 -1.95 15.26
C TYR A 83 -5.78 -2.86 15.50
N PHE A 84 -5.64 -4.13 15.15
CA PHE A 84 -6.69 -5.12 15.35
C PHE A 84 -6.34 -6.05 16.50
N ASN A 85 -7.32 -6.32 17.37
CA ASN A 85 -7.17 -7.28 18.46
C ASN A 85 -7.36 -8.74 17.99
N HIS A 86 -8.05 -8.92 16.87
CA HIS A 86 -8.27 -10.23 16.26
C HIS A 86 -8.40 -10.06 14.75
N VAL A 87 -7.56 -10.75 13.97
CA VAL A 87 -7.68 -10.80 12.50
C VAL A 87 -8.09 -12.21 12.14
N CYS A 88 -9.21 -12.33 11.40
CA CYS A 88 -9.57 -13.60 10.81
C CYS A 88 -8.59 -13.86 9.66
N THR A 89 -7.72 -14.86 9.79
CA THR A 89 -6.64 -15.19 8.83
C THR A 89 -7.12 -15.56 7.42
N CYS A 90 -8.44 -15.56 7.18
CA CYS A 90 -9.05 -15.88 5.89
C CYS A 90 -9.13 -14.68 4.92
N ILE A 91 -8.77 -13.46 5.33
CA ILE A 91 -8.97 -12.22 4.54
C ILE A 91 -7.64 -11.58 4.06
N LEU A 92 -6.48 -12.17 4.38
CA LEU A 92 -5.17 -11.73 3.87
C LEU A 92 -4.53 -12.81 2.99
#